data_AF-A0A919ARA2-F1
#
_entry.id   AF-A0A919ARA2-F1
#
_cell.length_a   1.000
_cell.length_b   1.000
_cell.length_c   1.000
_cell.angle_alpha   90.00
_cell.angle_beta   90.00
_cell.angle_gamma   90.00
#
_symmetry.space_group_name_H-M   'P 1'
#
loop_
_entity.id
_entity.type
_entity.pdbx_description
1 polymer ?
#
loop_
_entity_poly.entity_id
_entity_poly.type
_entity_poly.pdbx_seq_one_letter_code
_entity_poly.pdbx_strand_id
1 'polypeptide(L)' 'MTRTDLRNAGAEVVDEEVVIDGQFTSSQSPADLPAFCVAIVEQFAHAGRPVSGA' A
#
# COMPACT_ATOMS: atom_id res chain seq x y z
N MET A 1 -10.21 5.80 2.47
CA MET A 1 -9.92 6.38 3.79
C MET A 1 -9.43 7.80 3.57
N THR A 2 -9.80 8.77 4.40
CA THR A 2 -9.32 10.15 4.20
C THR A 2 -7.95 10.36 4.84
N ARG A 3 -7.21 11.40 4.41
CA ARG A 3 -5.92 11.78 5.03
C ARG A 3 -6.08 12.13 6.51
N THR A 4 -7.24 12.67 6.89
CA THR A 4 -7.58 12.97 8.29
C THR A 4 -7.73 11.68 9.10
N ASP A 5 -8.43 10.67 8.58
CA ASP A 5 -8.59 9.39 9.27
C ASP A 5 -7.23 8.70 9.49
N LEU A 6 -6.36 8.73 8.48
CA LEU A 6 -5.00 8.19 8.56
C LEU A 6 -4.17 8.87 9.66
N ARG A 7 -4.18 10.21 9.72
CA ARG A 7 -3.47 10.97 10.76
C ARG A 7 -4.03 10.69 12.15
N ASN A 8 -5.35 10.61 12.27
CA ASN A 8 -6.02 10.28 13.54
C ASN A 8 -5.66 8.86 14.02
N ALA A 9 -5.40 7.94 13.10
CA ALA A 9 -4.89 6.60 13.38
C ALA A 9 -3.37 6.55 13.66
N GLY A 10 -2.67 7.69 13.60
CA GLY A 10 -1.23 7.79 13.85
C GLY A 10 -0.34 7.50 12.63
N ALA A 11 -0.91 7.40 11.43
CA ALA A 11 -0.12 7.21 10.22
C ALA A 11 0.54 8.52 9.75
N GLU A 12 1.74 8.40 9.21
CA GLU A 12 2.37 9.46 8.42
C GLU A 12 1.76 9.45 7.01
N VAL A 13 1.33 10.63 6.52
CA VAL A 13 0.67 10.74 5.22
C VAL A 13 1.54 11.60 4.29
N VAL A 14 2.23 10.95 3.37
CA VAL A 14 3.12 11.58 2.38
C VAL A 14 2.42 11.87 1.06
N ASP A 15 3.02 12.75 0.25
CA ASP A 15 2.48 13.13 -1.05
C ASP A 15 3.12 12.34 -2.19
N GLU A 16 2.81 11.04 -2.27
CA GLU A 16 3.34 10.10 -3.26
C GLU A 16 2.22 9.26 -3.88
N GLU A 17 2.31 8.98 -5.18
CA GLU A 17 1.29 8.24 -5.95
C GLU A 17 1.00 6.85 -5.35
N VAL A 18 2.06 6.16 -4.91
CA VAL A 18 1.98 4.85 -4.24
C VAL A 18 2.97 4.80 -3.09
N VAL A 19 2.53 4.32 -1.93
CA VAL A 19 3.39 4.03 -0.77
C VAL A 19 3.27 2.55 -0.43
N ILE A 20 4.42 1.89 -0.27
CA ILE A 20 4.53 0.51 0.22
C ILE A 20 5.15 0.56 1.62
N ASP A 21 4.40 0.10 2.62
CA ASP A 21 4.84 -0.04 4.01
C ASP A 21 4.58 -1.47 4.49
N GLY A 22 5.64 -2.29 4.47
CA GLY A 22 5.55 -3.72 4.78
C GLY A 22 4.57 -4.42 3.83
N GLN A 23 3.46 -4.92 4.38
CA GLN A 23 2.40 -5.60 3.62
C GLN A 23 1.29 -4.66 3.15
N PHE A 24 1.35 -3.38 3.50
CA PHE A 24 0.36 -2.40 3.10
C PHE A 24 0.83 -1.65 1.86
N THR A 25 -0.04 -1.56 0.87
CA THR A 25 0.16 -0.73 -0.33
C THR A 25 -1.01 0.22 -0.42
N SER A 26 -0.73 1.52 -0.58
CA SER A 26 -1.75 2.57 -0.62
C SER A 26 -1.49 3.56 -1.75
N SER A 27 -2.54 4.22 -2.23
CA SER A 27 -2.48 5.30 -3.22
C SER A 27 -3.35 6.49 -2.81
N GLN A 28 -3.18 7.64 -3.46
CA GLN A 28 -3.83 8.89 -3.05
C GLN A 28 -5.21 9.08 -3.70
N SER A 29 -5.32 8.68 -4.97
CA SER A 29 -6.49 8.97 -5.81
C SER A 29 -6.69 7.92 -6.91
N PRO A 30 -7.84 7.90 -7.59
CA PRO A 30 -8.06 7.02 -8.74
C PRO A 30 -7.09 7.26 -9.92
N ALA A 31 -6.44 8.42 -10.01
CA ALA A 31 -5.47 8.70 -11.06
C ALA A 31 -4.22 7.80 -10.93
N ASP A 32 -3.92 7.33 -9.73
CA ASP A 32 -2.72 6.55 -9.40
C ASP A 32 -2.91 5.05 -9.64
N LEU A 33 -4.10 4.63 -10.12
CA LEU A 33 -4.44 3.23 -10.35
C LEU A 33 -3.40 2.47 -11.21
N PRO A 34 -2.84 3.04 -12.29
CA PRO A 34 -1.81 2.34 -13.06
C PRO A 34 -0.58 1.99 -12.22
N ALA A 35 -0.06 2.95 -11.44
CA ALA A 35 1.09 2.74 -10.57
C ALA A 35 0.76 1.76 -9.42
N PHE A 36 -0.42 1.91 -8.82
CA PHE A 36 -0.88 1.04 -7.74
C PHE A 36 -1.01 -0.42 -8.20
N CYS A 37 -1.59 -0.67 -9.38
CA CYS A 37 -1.74 -2.02 -9.92
C CYS A 37 -0.38 -2.69 -10.16
N VAL A 38 0.60 -1.95 -10.67
CA VAL A 38 1.97 -2.45 -10.86
C VAL A 38 2.57 -2.86 -9.51
N ALA A 39 2.51 -1.96 -8.52
CA ALA A 39 3.05 -2.21 -7.19
C ALA A 39 2.41 -3.44 -6.52
N ILE A 40 1.08 -3.59 -6.60
CA ILE A 40 0.38 -4.76 -6.04
C ILE A 40 0.85 -6.05 -6.70
N VAL A 41 0.94 -6.10 -8.03
CA VAL A 41 1.39 -7.31 -8.74
C VAL A 41 2.81 -7.69 -8.31
N GLU A 42 3.71 -6.72 -8.20
CA GLU A 42 5.08 -6.94 -7.72
C GLU A 42 5.09 -7.49 -6.28
N GLN A 43 4.34 -6.88 -5.36
CA GLN A 43 4.26 -7.33 -3.97
C GLN A 43 3.80 -8.80 -3.87
N PHE A 44 2.77 -9.20 -4.62
CA PHE A 44 2.29 -10.58 -4.62
C PHE A 44 3.25 -11.55 -5.34
N ALA A 45 3.91 -11.13 -6.40
CA ALA A 45 4.93 -11.93 -7.08
C ALA A 45 6.14 -12.20 -6.16
N HIS A 46 6.48 -11.25 -5.30
CA HIS A 46 7.57 -11.38 -4.32
C HIS A 46 7.16 -12.10 -3.02
N ALA A 47 5.87 -12.19 -2.71
CA ALA A 47 5.35 -12.83 -1.50
C ALA A 47 5.44 -14.39 -1.48
N GLY A 48 6.34 -14.98 -2.27
CA GLY A 48 6.47 -16.41 -2.57
C GLY A 48 6.86 -17.35 -1.42
N ARG A 49 6.51 -17.06 -0.17
CA ARG A 49 6.68 -17.99 0.95
C ARG A 49 5.36 -18.15 1.72
N PRO A 50 4.75 -19.34 1.73
CA PRO A 50 3.64 -19.58 2.64
C PRO A 50 4.14 -19.42 4.07
N VAL A 51 3.34 -18.75 4.91
CA VAL A 51 3.58 -18.66 6.34
C VAL A 51 3.46 -20.09 6.90
N SER A 52 4.59 -20.80 6.98
CA SER A 52 4.64 -22.11 7.63
C SER A 52 4.54 -21.87 9.14
N GLY A 53 3.35 -22.02 9.70
CA GLY A 53 3.14 -21.98 11.14
C GLY A 53 1.74 -21.60 11.55
N ALA A 54 0.82 -22.57 11.49
CA ALA A 54 -0.28 -22.74 12.44
C ALA A 54 -0.64 -24.23 12.49
#